data_AF-A0A8S3ENC8-F1
#
_entry.id   AF-A0A8S3ENC8-F1
#
_cell.length_a   1.000
_cell.length_b   1.000
_cell.length_c   1.000
_cell.angle_alpha   90.00
_cell.angle_beta   90.00
_cell.angle_gamma   90.00
#
_symmetry.space_group_name_H-M   'P 1'
#
loop_
_entity.id
_entity.type
_entity.pdbx_description
1 polymer ?
#
loop_
_entity_poly.entity_id
_entity_poly.type
_entity_poly.pdbx_seq_one_letter_code
_entity_poly.pdbx_strand_id
1 'polypeptide(L)' 'GRDKTTRKIQERYYWPTMITDIRNHLNSCLPCAQNNHRRQKLPGALKPIKPPEGIWKLLSMDFHGPIAPTS' A
#
# COMPACT_ATOMS: atom_id res chain seq x y z
N GLY A 1 0.27 15.50 -4.77
CA GLY A 1 1.34 15.30 -5.77
C GLY A 1 0.86 15.77 -7.12
N ARG A 2 0.03 14.95 -7.78
CA ARG A 2 -0.43 15.15 -9.17
C ARG A 2 -0.78 16.59 -9.54
N ASP A 3 -1.83 17.17 -8.95
CA ASP A 3 -2.35 18.44 -9.44
C ASP A 3 -1.38 19.62 -9.20
N LYS A 4 -0.58 19.56 -8.11
CA LYS A 4 0.49 20.54 -7.86
C LYS A 4 1.61 20.45 -8.91
N THR A 5 2.06 19.23 -9.22
CA THR A 5 3.08 18.97 -10.23
C THR A 5 2.59 19.38 -11.62
N THR A 6 1.34 19.04 -11.95
CA THR A 6 0.69 19.43 -13.22
C THR A 6 0.64 20.94 -13.38
N ARG A 7 0.14 21.67 -12.38
CA ARG A 7 0.06 23.13 -12.42
C ARG A 7 1.43 23.77 -12.63
N LYS A 8 2.45 23.33 -11.89
CA LYS A 8 3.81 23.88 -11.98
C LYS A 8 4.45 23.69 -13.36
N ILE A 9 4.20 22.55 -14.02
CA ILE A 9 4.73 22.28 -15.36
C ILE A 9 3.96 23.10 -16.41
N GLN A 10 2.63 23.17 -16.27
CA GLN A 10 1.75 23.92 -17.16
C GLN A 10 2.03 25.44 -17.19
N GLU A 11 2.64 25.99 -16.13
CA GLU A 11 3.05 27.40 -16.09
C GLU A 11 4.07 27.77 -17.17
N ARG A 12 4.83 26.80 -17.70
CA ARG A 12 5.94 27.07 -18.62
C ARG A 12 6.00 26.17 -19.85
N TYR A 13 5.36 25.00 -19.79
CA TYR A 13 5.51 23.97 -20.81
C TYR A 13 4.16 23.37 -21.19
N TYR A 14 4.08 22.91 -22.43
CA TYR A 14 2.97 22.12 -22.93
C TYR A 14 3.49 21.10 -23.96
N TRP A 15 2.95 19.89 -23.88
CA TRP A 15 3.08 18.86 -24.90
C TRP A 15 1.90 17.88 -24.84
N PRO A 16 1.59 17.15 -25.92
CA PRO A 16 0.35 16.36 -26.02
C PRO A 16 0.14 15.30 -24.92
N THR A 17 1.21 14.64 -24.48
CA THR A 17 1.16 13.54 -23.48
C THR A 17 1.47 13.99 -22.06
N MET A 18 1.58 15.30 -21.80
CA MET A 18 2.05 15.86 -20.54
C MET A 18 1.38 15.30 -19.29
N ILE A 19 0.05 15.20 -19.29
CA ILE A 19 -0.67 14.68 -18.12
C ILE A 19 -0.34 13.21 -17.86
N THR A 20 -0.21 12.42 -18.92
CA THR A 20 0.17 11.00 -18.86
C THR A 20 1.61 10.86 -18.35
N ASP A 21 2.53 11.66 -18.88
CA ASP A 21 3.95 11.61 -18.49
C ASP A 21 4.15 12.02 -17.03
N ILE A 22 3.47 13.08 -16.59
CA ILE A 22 3.48 13.51 -15.19
C ILE A 22 2.93 12.41 -14.28
N ARG A 23 1.84 11.75 -14.69
CA ARG A 23 1.26 10.64 -13.93
C ARG A 23 2.23 9.47 -13.83
N ASN A 24 2.85 9.08 -14.95
CA ASN A 24 3.81 7.98 -15.00
C ASN A 24 5.03 8.26 -14.12
N HIS A 25 5.57 9.49 -14.19
CA HIS A 25 6.66 9.93 -13.34
C HIS A 25 6.31 9.87 -11.85
N LEU A 26 5.13 10.36 -11.46
CA LEU A 26 4.70 10.31 -10.07
C LEU A 26 4.43 8.89 -9.57
N ASN A 27 3.97 7.99 -10.44
CA ASN A 27 3.76 6.59 -10.11
C ASN A 27 5.08 5.81 -9.95
N SER A 28 6.13 6.19 -10.68
CA SER A 28 7.46 5.55 -10.58
C SER A 28 8.37 6.18 -9.51
N CYS A 29 7.97 7.31 -8.92
CA CYS A 29 8.72 7.99 -7.87
C CYS A 29 8.75 7.19 -6.56
N LEU A 30 9.85 6.49 -6.27
CA LEU A 30 10.04 5.71 -5.04
C LEU A 30 9.87 6.55 -3.75
N PRO A 31 10.50 7.74 -3.60
CA PRO A 31 10.30 8.57 -2.41
C PRO A 31 8.84 9.01 -2.24
N CYS A 32 8.14 9.26 -3.35
CA CYS A 32 6.73 9.61 -3.32
C CYS A 32 5.87 8.43 -2.87
N ALA A 33 6.18 7.21 -3.30
CA ALA A 33 5.46 6.00 -2.93
C ALA A 33 5.65 5.64 -1.44
N GLN A 34 6.84 5.88 -0.90
CA GLN A 34 7.18 5.59 0.50
C GLN A 34 6.63 6.63 1.47
N ASN A 35 6.75 7.92 1.14
CA ASN A 35 6.49 9.01 2.10
C ASN A 35 5.06 9.58 2.02
N ASN A 36 4.38 9.47 0.88
CA ASN A 36 3.03 10.01 0.79
C ASN A 36 2.03 9.09 1.50
N HIS A 37 1.17 9.69 2.34
CA HIS A 37 0.05 8.98 2.93
C HIS A 37 -0.84 8.33 1.84
N ARG A 38 -1.01 7.01 1.93
CA ARG A 38 -1.96 6.27 1.10
C ARG A 38 -3.39 6.66 1.48
N ARG A 39 -4.05 7.42 0.59
CA ARG A 39 -5.50 7.67 0.66
C ARG A 39 -6.25 6.52 0.01
N GLN A 40 -6.20 5.36 0.63
CA GLN A 40 -6.96 4.19 0.18
C GLN A 40 -8.25 4.11 0.98
N LYS A 41 -9.27 3.46 0.40
CA LYS A 41 -10.47 3.12 1.16
C LYS A 41 -10.06 2.30 2.38
N LEU A 42 -10.83 2.43 3.46
CA LEU A 42 -10.67 1.54 4.61
C LEU A 42 -10.63 0.09 4.12
N PRO A 43 -9.77 -0.77 4.69
CA PRO A 43 -9.80 -2.19 4.41
C PRO A 43 -11.23 -2.70 4.51
N GLY A 44 -11.65 -3.52 3.55
CA GLY A 44 -12.96 -4.16 3.60
C GLY A 44 -13.10 -5.07 4.81
N ALA A 45 -14.30 -5.59 5.04
CA ALA A 45 -14.53 -6.57 6.08
C ALA A 45 -13.59 -7.78 5.92
N LEU A 46 -13.06 -8.27 7.06
CA LEU A 46 -12.29 -9.50 7.07
C LEU A 46 -13.15 -10.63 6.52
N LYS A 47 -12.57 -11.46 5.64
CA LYS A 47 -13.22 -12.67 5.17
C LYS A 47 -12.91 -13.79 6.16
N PRO A 48 -13.90 -14.29 6.93
CA PRO A 48 -13.65 -15.37 7.88
C PRO A 48 -13.24 -16.63 7.14
N ILE A 49 -12.31 -17.38 7.75
CA ILE A 49 -11.97 -18.73 7.32
C ILE A 49 -13.14 -19.64 7.74
N LYS A 50 -13.56 -20.54 6.85
CA LYS A 50 -14.62 -21.51 7.19
C LYS A 50 -14.16 -22.36 8.38
N PRO A 51 -15.05 -22.67 9.35
CA PRO A 51 -14.73 -23.58 10.42
C PRO A 51 -14.28 -24.94 9.86
N PRO A 52 -13.30 -25.62 10.49
CA PRO A 52 -12.92 -26.97 10.11
C PRO A 52 -14.11 -27.94 10.29
N GLU A 53 -14.27 -28.88 9.37
CA GLU A 53 -15.37 -29.87 9.37
C GLU A 53 -15.19 -31.01 10.38
N GLY A 54 -14.12 -30.97 11.18
CA GLY A 54 -13.83 -32.01 12.17
C GLY A 54 -12.57 -31.75 12.97
N ILE A 55 -12.35 -32.62 13.96
CA ILE A 55 -11.19 -32.57 14.85
C ILE A 55 -9.91 -32.80 14.04
N TRP A 56 -8.83 -32.07 14.36
CA TRP A 56 -7.52 -32.18 13.71
C TRP A 56 -7.48 -31.80 12.22
N LYS A 57 -8.51 -31.13 11.68
CA LYS A 57 -8.57 -30.70 10.27
C LYS A 57 -7.89 -29.35 10.00
N LEU A 58 -7.70 -28.53 11.02
CA LEU A 58 -7.00 -27.25 10.93
C LEU A 58 -6.11 -27.08 12.16
N LEU A 59 -4.81 -26.92 11.93
CA LEU A 59 -3.81 -26.62 12.95
C LEU A 59 -3.18 -25.27 12.61
N SER A 60 -3.17 -24.35 13.58
CA SER A 60 -2.45 -23.07 13.48
C SER A 60 -1.35 -23.06 14.54
N MET A 61 -0.16 -22.62 14.15
CA MET A 61 1.00 -22.54 15.03
C MET A 61 1.58 -21.13 14.90
N ASP A 62 2.01 -20.55 16.03
CA ASP A 62 2.69 -19.27 16.08
C ASP A 62 3.83 -19.35 17.11
N PHE A 63 4.82 -18.48 16.96
CA PHE A 63 5.93 -18.41 17.88
C PHE A 63 5.68 -17.31 18.92
N HIS A 64 5.82 -17.66 20.19
CA HIS A 64 5.84 -16.67 21.26
C HIS A 64 7.29 -16.36 21.65
N GLY A 65 7.71 -15.11 21.48
CA GLY A 65 9.03 -14.66 21.91
C GLY A 65 9.47 -13.32 21.31
N PRO A 66 10.68 -12.86 21.67
CA PRO A 66 11.62 -13.50 22.60
C PRO A 66 11.17 -13.39 24.07
N ILE A 67 11.33 -14.48 24.83
CA ILE A 67 11.04 -14.53 26.25
C ILE A 67 12.37 -14.56 26.99
N ALA A 68 12.51 -13.76 28.06
CA ALA A 68 13.67 -13.84 28.91
C ALA A 68 13.76 -15.25 29.55
N PRO A 69 14.95 -15.86 29.64
CA PRO A 69 15.11 -17.14 30.32
C PRO A 69 14.69 -17.00 31.78
N THR A 70 13.95 -17.98 32.29
CA THR A 70 13.66 -18.08 33.73
C THR A 70 14.93 -18.56 34.43
N SER A 71 15.38 -17.81 35.44
CA SER A 71 16.54 -18.16 36.29
C SER A 71 16.37 -19.50 36.99
#